data_AF-A0A1J4SXC6-F1
#
_entry.id   AF-A0A1J4SXC6-F1
#
_cell.length_a   1.000
_cell.length_b   1.000
_cell.length_c   1.000
_cell.angle_alpha   90.00
_cell.angle_beta   90.00
_cell.angle_gamma   90.00
#
_symmetry.space_group_name_H-M   'P 1'
#
loop_
_entity.id
_entity.type
_entity.pdbx_description
1 polymer ?
#
loop_
_entity_poly.entity_id
_entity_poly.type
_entity_poly.pdbx_seq_one_letter_code
_entity_poly.pdbx_strand_id
1 'polypeptide(L)' 'MKEPDQIIITRKETMGLLGIQNSSLFLLEREAGITRARKRTGYSAGELRRLSKALQKVLRR' A
#
# COMPACT_ATOMS: atom_id res chain seq x y z
N MET A 1 11.72 -4.51 -21.34
CA MET A 1 12.19 -4.35 -19.94
C MET A 1 11.01 -3.84 -19.13
N LYS A 2 10.58 -4.51 -18.05
CA LYS A 2 9.55 -3.94 -17.15
C LYS A 2 10.23 -2.82 -16.38
N GLU A 3 9.74 -1.60 -16.51
CA GLU A 3 10.24 -0.45 -15.76
C GLU A 3 10.29 -0.79 -14.27
N PRO A 4 11.37 -0.44 -13.55
CA PRO A 4 11.38 -0.59 -12.11
C PRO A 4 10.22 0.22 -11.56
N ASP A 5 9.34 -0.46 -10.83
CA ASP A 5 8.08 0.06 -10.32
C ASP A 5 8.39 1.21 -9.35
N GLN A 6 8.52 2.43 -9.89
CA GLN A 6 9.01 3.62 -9.20
C GLN A 6 8.10 3.91 -8.01
N ILE A 7 8.70 4.19 -6.87
CA ILE A 7 7.95 4.61 -5.68
C ILE A 7 7.41 6.01 -5.95
N ILE A 8 6.09 6.15 -5.92
CA ILE A 8 5.41 7.44 -6.16
C ILE A 8 4.78 8.02 -4.90
N ILE A 9 4.60 7.21 -3.85
CA ILE A 9 4.15 7.68 -2.54
C ILE A 9 4.79 6.85 -1.45
N THR A 10 5.16 7.48 -0.34
CA THR A 10 5.72 6.79 0.82
C THR A 10 4.61 6.14 1.67
N ARG A 11 5.03 5.21 2.53
CA ARG A 11 4.14 4.64 3.55
C ARG A 11 3.58 5.71 4.48
N LYS A 12 4.42 6.67 4.89
CA LYS A 12 4.05 7.73 5.83
C LYS A 12 2.94 8.60 5.24
N GLU A 13 3.11 9.01 3.98
CA GLU A 13 2.07 9.77 3.26
C GLU A 13 0.80 8.95 3.07
N THR A 14 0.92 7.65 2.75
CA THR A 14 -0.24 6.77 2.62
C THR A 14 -1.03 6.66 3.93
N MET A 15 -0.36 6.53 5.08
CA MET A 15 -1.03 6.55 6.39
C MET A 15 -1.74 7.88 6.64
N GLY A 16 -1.10 9.00 6.28
CA GLY A 16 -1.68 10.34 6.39
C GLY A 16 -2.92 10.51 5.53
N LEU A 17 -2.86 10.11 4.25
CA LEU A 17 -3.98 10.21 3.31
C LEU A 17 -5.17 9.33 3.70
N LEU A 18 -4.91 8.12 4.19
CA LEU A 18 -5.97 7.20 4.59
C LEU A 18 -6.46 7.44 6.03
N GLY A 19 -5.75 8.27 6.82
CA GLY A 19 -6.06 8.49 8.22
C GLY A 19 -5.93 7.23 9.08
N ILE A 20 -5.01 6.32 8.73
CA ILE A 20 -4.86 5.02 9.39
C ILE A 20 -3.52 4.86 10.10
N GLN A 21 -3.51 4.03 11.14
CA GLN A 21 -2.30 3.65 11.85
C GLN A 21 -1.47 2.63 11.08
N ASN A 22 -0.20 2.47 11.46
CA ASN A 22 0.73 1.53 10.82
C ASN A 22 0.26 0.06 10.91
N SER A 23 -0.43 -0.31 11.99
CA SER A 23 -1.04 -1.64 12.15
C SER A 23 -2.14 -1.88 11.11
N SER A 24 -3.03 -0.91 10.92
CA SER A 24 -4.07 -0.96 9.89
C SER A 24 -3.49 -0.99 8.48
N LEU A 25 -2.46 -0.17 8.21
CA LEU A 25 -1.76 -0.20 6.93
C LEU A 25 -1.11 -1.56 6.68
N PHE A 26 -0.52 -2.19 7.71
CA PHE A 26 0.07 -3.52 7.58
C PHE A 26 -0.97 -4.59 7.21
N LEU A 27 -2.15 -4.56 7.83
CA LEU A 27 -3.25 -5.46 7.46
C LEU A 27 -3.71 -5.22 6.02
N LEU A 28 -3.82 -3.96 5.62
CA LEU A 28 -4.22 -3.57 4.28
C LEU A 28 -3.20 -4.04 3.22
N GLU A 29 -1.91 -3.92 3.51
CA GLU A 29 -0.83 -4.44 2.66
C GLU A 29 -0.90 -5.95 2.49
N ARG A 30 -1.20 -6.66 3.57
CA ARG A 30 -1.38 -8.11 3.54
C ARG A 30 -2.57 -8.50 2.67
N GLU A 31 -3.71 -7.83 2.80
CA GLU A 31 -4.88 -8.04 1.92
C GLU A 31 -4.59 -7.67 0.46
N ALA A 32 -3.74 -6.68 0.21
CA ALA A 32 -3.30 -6.27 -1.12
C ALA A 32 -2.23 -7.18 -1.74
N GLY A 33 -1.72 -8.18 -1.00
CA GLY A 33 -0.64 -9.05 -1.44
C GLY A 33 0.68 -8.29 -1.68
N ILE A 34 0.95 -7.25 -0.87
CA ILE A 34 2.17 -6.45 -0.95
C ILE A 34 3.16 -6.96 0.09
N THR A 35 4.18 -7.66 -0.38
CA THR A 35 5.26 -8.14 0.50
C THR A 35 6.20 -6.99 0.86
N ARG A 36 6.38 -6.75 2.15
CA ARG A 36 7.39 -5.80 2.65
C ARG A 36 8.79 -6.28 2.29
N ALA A 37 9.43 -5.61 1.34
CA ALA A 37 10.89 -5.69 1.20
C ALA A 37 11.56 -4.80 2.26
N ARG A 38 12.65 -5.29 2.88
CA ARG A 38 13.38 -4.62 3.99
C ARG A 38 13.79 -3.16 3.72
N LYS A 39 13.88 -2.72 2.46
CA LYS A 39 14.30 -1.36 2.07
C LYS A 39 13.21 -0.55 1.35
N ARG A 40 11.99 -1.06 1.24
CA ARG A 40 10.92 -0.39 0.47
C ARG A 40 10.15 0.58 1.37
N THR A 41 10.28 1.87 1.09
CA THR A 41 9.73 2.97 1.91
C THR A 41 8.37 3.47 1.42
N GLY A 42 7.85 2.92 0.33
CA GLY A 42 6.64 3.38 -0.32
C GLY A 42 6.08 2.41 -1.34
N TYR A 43 5.16 2.90 -2.16
CA TYR A 43 4.36 2.13 -3.10
C TYR A 43 4.54 2.63 -4.52
N SER A 44 4.58 1.70 -5.45
CA SER A 44 4.39 1.98 -6.86
C SER A 44 2.93 2.29 -7.20
N ALA A 45 2.67 2.79 -8.41
CA ALA A 45 1.31 2.96 -8.91
C ALA A 45 0.53 1.63 -8.96
N GLY A 46 1.19 0.52 -9.27
CA GLY A 46 0.58 -0.81 -9.26
C GLY A 46 0.20 -1.26 -7.84
N GLU A 47 1.05 -0.99 -6.86
CA GLU A 47 0.81 -1.30 -5.46
C GLU A 47 -0.32 -0.46 -4.87
N LEU A 48 -0.37 0.84 -5.18
CA LEU A 48 -1.48 1.70 -4.73
C LEU A 48 -2.83 1.24 -5.27
N ARG A 49 -2.89 0.81 -6.53
CA ARG A 49 -4.12 0.22 -7.10
C ARG A 49 -4.55 -1.02 -6.34
N ARG A 50 -3.61 -1.86 -5.89
CA ARG A 50 -3.91 -3.04 -5.06
C ARG A 50 -4.37 -2.64 -3.65
N LEU A 51 -3.71 -1.68 -3.01
CA LEU A 51 -4.13 -1.13 -1.71
C LEU A 51 -5.54 -0.56 -1.76
N SER A 52 -5.86 0.22 -2.81
CA SER A 52 -7.19 0.80 -2.99
C SER A 52 -8.28 -0.28 -3.11
N LYS A 53 -8.03 -1.33 -3.90
CA LYS A 53 -8.95 -2.49 -4.01
C LYS A 53 -9.10 -3.23 -2.68
N ALA A 54 -8.01 -3.45 -1.96
CA ALA A 54 -8.03 -4.07 -0.64
C ALA A 54 -8.85 -3.23 0.36
N LEU A 55 -8.72 -1.91 0.32
CA LEU A 55 -9.44 -1.01 1.21
C LEU A 55 -10.95 -1.07 0.94
N GLN A 56 -11.35 -1.02 -0.33
CA GLN A 56 -12.75 -1.18 -0.73
C GLN A 56 -13.34 -2.53 -0.26
N LYS A 57 -12.55 -3.60 -0.32
CA LYS A 57 -12.97 -4.93 0.17
C LYS A 57 -13.15 -4.94 1.69
N VAL A 58 -12.27 -4.29 2.44
CA VAL A 58 -12.36 -4.20 3.91
C VAL A 58 -13.57 -3.36 4.33
N LEU A 59 -13.83 -2.23 3.67
CA LEU A 59 -14.95 -1.33 3.99
C LEU A 59 -16.33 -1.90 3.62
N ARG A 60 -16.39 -2.93 2.78
CA ARG A 60 -17.63 -3.61 2.40
C ARG A 60 -17.99 -4.80 3.28
N ARG A 61 -17.17 -5.12 4.28
CA ARG A 61 -17.46 -6.11 5.33
C ARG A 61 -18.12 -5.43 6.51
#